data_AF-A0A847X2R7-F1
#
_entry.id   AF-A0A847X2R7-F1
#
_cell.length_a   1.000
_cell.length_b   1.000
_cell.length_c   1.000
_cell.angle_alpha   90.00
_cell.angle_beta   90.00
_cell.angle_gamma   90.00
#
_symmetry.space_group_name_H-M   'P 1'
#
loop_
_entity.id
_entity.type
_entity.pdbx_description
1 polymer ?
#
loop_
_entity_poly.entity_id
_entity_poly.type
_entity_poly.pdbx_seq_one_letter_code
_entity_poly.pdbx_strand_id
1 'polypeptide(L)'
;MSKVNENLMAAFAGESQANRKYLAFAAQAEKEGKTNAAKMFKAAAEAETIHAMNEFKMAGNVNSTEENLKAAIEGESYETES
;
A
#
# COMPACT_ATOMS: atom_id res chain seq x y z
N MET A 1 11.27 -16.82 7.94
CA MET A 1 10.34 -16.57 6.81
C MET A 1 10.88 -17.28 5.58
N SER A 2 10.02 -17.69 4.64
CA SER A 2 10.48 -18.25 3.36
C SER A 2 10.95 -17.14 2.42
N LYS A 3 11.84 -17.46 1.47
CA LYS A 3 12.26 -16.49 0.45
C LYS A 3 11.08 -15.94 -0.36
N VAL A 4 10.04 -16.76 -0.54
CA VAL A 4 8.79 -16.35 -1.17
C VAL A 4 8.10 -15.27 -0.35
N ASN A 5 7.94 -15.46 0.97
CA ASN A 5 7.29 -14.47 1.82
C ASN A 5 8.08 -13.15 1.85
N GLU A 6 9.41 -13.19 1.94
CA GLU A 6 10.25 -11.99 1.84
C GLU A 6 10.03 -11.22 0.53
N ASN A 7 9.93 -11.93 -0.59
CA ASN A 7 9.69 -11.31 -1.89
C ASN A 7 8.28 -10.69 -1.99
N LEU A 8 7.25 -11.38 -1.47
CA LEU A 8 5.87 -10.86 -1.43
C LEU A 8 5.80 -9.59 -0.56
N MET A 9 6.47 -9.59 0.59
CA MET A 9 6.49 -8.40 1.47
C MET A 9 7.31 -7.25 0.89
N ALA A 10 8.39 -7.53 0.17
CA ALA A 10 9.13 -6.51 -0.57
C ALA A 10 8.27 -5.91 -1.71
N ALA A 11 7.52 -6.74 -2.45
CA ALA A 11 6.58 -6.29 -3.47
C ALA A 11 5.46 -5.44 -2.85
N PHE A 12 4.83 -5.91 -1.77
CA PHE A 12 3.83 -5.15 -1.01
C PHE A 12 4.33 -3.76 -0.62
N ALA A 13 5.56 -3.66 -0.09
CA ALA A 13 6.16 -2.39 0.28
C ALA A 13 6.40 -1.49 -0.94
N GLY A 14 6.88 -2.04 -2.06
CA GLY A 14 7.09 -1.32 -3.31
C GLY A 14 5.79 -0.75 -3.88
N GLU A 15 4.76 -1.58 -3.99
CA GLU A 15 3.45 -1.18 -4.52
C GLU A 15 2.75 -0.16 -3.61
N SER A 16 2.86 -0.32 -2.30
CA SER A 16 2.35 0.66 -1.33
C SER A 16 3.01 2.02 -1.48
N GLN A 17 4.33 2.06 -1.70
CA GLN A 17 5.06 3.31 -1.96
C GLN A 17 4.68 3.92 -3.31
N ALA A 18 4.55 3.12 -4.37
CA ALA A 18 4.13 3.58 -5.70
C ALA A 18 2.74 4.22 -5.64
N ASN A 19 1.79 3.55 -5.00
CA ASN A 19 0.46 4.08 -4.73
C ASN A 19 0.49 5.48 -4.06
N ARG A 20 1.24 5.63 -2.96
CA ARG A 20 1.35 6.91 -2.25
C ARG A 20 1.99 8.00 -3.12
N LYS A 21 3.02 7.67 -3.90
CA LYS A 21 3.65 8.60 -4.85
C LYS A 21 2.66 9.07 -5.92
N TYR A 22 1.89 8.16 -6.52
CA TYR A 22 0.91 8.51 -7.55
C TYR A 22 -0.21 9.38 -7.01
N LEU A 23 -0.70 9.15 -5.78
CA LEU A 23 -1.66 10.06 -5.16
C LEU A 23 -1.08 11.46 -4.94
N ALA A 24 0.18 11.56 -4.51
CA ALA A 24 0.85 12.85 -4.38
C ALA A 24 1.02 13.56 -5.74
N PHE A 25 1.37 12.83 -6.80
CA PHE A 25 1.49 13.36 -8.15
C PHE A 25 0.14 13.77 -8.72
N ALA A 26 -0.92 13.01 -8.45
CA ALA A 26 -2.27 13.38 -8.82
C ALA A 26 -2.68 14.71 -8.19
N ALA A 27 -2.44 14.89 -6.88
CA ALA A 27 -2.75 16.13 -6.18
C ALA A 27 -1.97 17.33 -6.76
N GLN A 28 -0.71 17.14 -7.13
CA GLN A 28 0.08 18.19 -7.79
C GLN A 28 -0.47 18.52 -9.17
N ALA A 29 -0.82 17.50 -9.98
CA ALA A 29 -1.43 17.70 -11.29
C ALA A 29 -2.77 18.45 -11.22
N GLU A 30 -3.57 18.22 -10.17
CA GLU A 30 -4.82 18.98 -9.93
C GLU A 30 -4.54 20.46 -9.63
N LYS A 31 -3.55 20.76 -8.80
CA LYS A 31 -3.14 22.14 -8.50
C LYS A 31 -2.68 22.90 -9.75
N GLU A 32 -2.07 22.18 -10.70
CA GLU A 32 -1.60 22.73 -11.97
C GLU A 32 -2.70 22.79 -13.05
N GLY A 33 -3.94 22.37 -12.75
CA GLY A 33 -5.03 22.30 -13.73
C GLY A 33 -4.88 21.18 -14.78
N LYS A 34 -3.94 20.26 -14.59
CA LYS A 34 -3.66 19.13 -15.49
C LYS A 34 -4.59 17.94 -15.21
N THR A 35 -5.88 18.12 -15.47
CA THR A 35 -6.95 17.18 -15.09
C THR A 35 -6.77 15.76 -15.65
N ASN A 36 -6.29 15.60 -16.89
CA ASN A 36 -6.04 14.28 -17.47
C ASN A 36 -4.87 13.54 -16.79
N ALA A 37 -3.79 14.25 -16.45
CA ALA A 37 -2.66 13.67 -15.73
C ALA A 37 -3.06 13.26 -14.31
N ALA A 38 -3.87 14.09 -13.62
CA ALA A 38 -4.42 13.74 -12.33
C ALA A 38 -5.26 12.46 -12.37
N LYS A 39 -6.15 12.32 -13.35
CA LYS A 39 -6.95 11.10 -13.55
C LYS A 39 -6.08 9.88 -13.81
N MET A 40 -5.05 10.01 -14.65
CA MET A 40 -4.13 8.92 -14.94
C MET A 40 -3.39 8.45 -13.68
N PHE A 41 -2.86 9.38 -12.88
CA PHE A 41 -2.19 9.03 -11.63
C PHE A 41 -3.14 8.40 -10.60
N LYS A 42 -4.40 8.87 -10.51
CA LYS A 42 -5.40 8.23 -9.64
C LYS A 42 -5.69 6.80 -10.07
N ALA A 43 -5.88 6.56 -11.36
CA ALA A 43 -6.10 5.21 -11.88
C ALA A 43 -4.89 4.29 -11.63
N ALA A 44 -3.67 4.82 -11.80
CA ALA A 44 -2.45 4.07 -11.47
C ALA A 44 -2.38 3.74 -9.96
N ALA A 45 -2.71 4.70 -9.09
CA ALA A 45 -2.76 4.45 -7.65
C ALA A 45 -3.79 3.35 -7.29
N GLU A 46 -4.97 3.36 -7.90
CA GLU A 46 -5.96 2.30 -7.71
C GLU A 46 -5.42 0.93 -8.14
N ALA A 47 -4.70 0.85 -9.26
CA ALA A 47 -4.04 -0.38 -9.70
C ALA A 47 -3.00 -0.87 -8.67
N GLU A 48 -2.12 -0.01 -8.18
CA GLU A 48 -1.11 -0.41 -7.18
C GLU A 48 -1.75 -0.79 -5.83
N THR A 49 -2.93 -0.25 -5.52
CA THR A 49 -3.71 -0.71 -4.34
C THR A 49 -4.09 -2.17 -4.49
N ILE A 50 -4.58 -2.57 -5.68
CA ILE A 50 -4.96 -3.94 -5.97
C ILE A 50 -3.73 -4.85 -5.92
N HIS A 51 -2.61 -4.44 -6.52
CA HIS A 51 -1.35 -5.20 -6.46
C HIS A 51 -0.89 -5.39 -5.01
N ALA A 52 -0.76 -4.32 -4.24
CA ALA A 52 -0.35 -4.39 -2.83
C ALA A 52 -1.27 -5.32 -2.01
N MET A 53 -2.59 -5.19 -2.15
CA MET A 53 -3.54 -6.04 -1.42
C MET A 53 -3.40 -7.52 -1.78
N ASN A 54 -3.16 -7.84 -3.06
CA ASN A 54 -2.95 -9.21 -3.51
C ASN A 54 -1.66 -9.80 -2.94
N GLU A 55 -0.55 -9.06 -2.99
CA GLU A 55 0.73 -9.50 -2.43
C GLU A 55 0.63 -9.75 -0.91
N PHE A 56 0.00 -8.83 -0.18
CA PHE A 56 -0.20 -8.95 1.27
C PHE A 56 -1.07 -10.15 1.65
N LYS A 57 -2.13 -10.40 0.86
CA LYS A 57 -3.00 -11.57 1.02
C LYS A 57 -2.25 -12.87 0.71
N MET A 58 -1.48 -12.90 -0.38
CA MET A 58 -0.67 -14.06 -0.77
C MET A 58 0.43 -14.38 0.26
N ALA A 59 0.93 -13.36 0.97
CA ALA A 59 1.86 -13.54 2.07
C ALA A 59 1.21 -14.11 3.35
N GLY A 60 -0.12 -14.24 3.38
CA GLY A 60 -0.88 -14.81 4.51
C GLY A 60 -1.18 -13.82 5.63
N ASN A 61 -1.10 -12.51 5.37
CA ASN A 61 -1.25 -11.48 6.40
C ASN A 61 -2.69 -10.93 6.53
N VAL A 62 -3.66 -11.50 5.79
CA VAL A 62 -5.08 -11.17 5.92
C VAL A 62 -5.80 -12.32 6.60
N ASN A 63 -6.08 -12.16 7.90
CA ASN A 63 -6.64 -13.19 8.76
C ASN A 63 -8.05 -12.78 9.26
N SER A 64 -8.54 -13.38 10.35
CA SER A 64 -9.80 -12.95 10.97
C SER A 64 -9.73 -11.49 11.40
N THR A 65 -10.89 -10.84 11.56
CA THR A 65 -10.95 -9.44 12.02
C THR A 65 -10.29 -9.27 13.39
N GLU A 66 -10.43 -10.23 14.30
CA GLU A 66 -9.79 -10.18 15.62
C GLU A 66 -8.26 -10.23 15.50
N GLU A 67 -7.72 -11.11 14.66
CA GLU A 67 -6.27 -11.23 14.44
C GLU A 67 -5.71 -9.97 13.76
N ASN A 68 -6.41 -9.44 12.75
CA ASN A 68 -5.99 -8.22 12.07
C ASN A 68 -6.01 -7.00 13.01
N LEU A 69 -6.97 -6.93 13.95
CA LEU A 69 -7.01 -5.88 14.97
C LEU A 69 -5.81 -5.97 15.92
N LYS A 70 -5.44 -7.17 16.37
CA LYS A 70 -4.25 -7.38 17.22
C LYS A 70 -2.99 -6.95 16.50
N ALA A 71 -2.82 -7.39 15.25
CA ALA A 71 -1.68 -7.01 14.42
C ALA A 71 -1.57 -5.48 14.23
N ALA A 72 -2.71 -4.79 14.05
CA ALA A 72 -2.73 -3.33 13.93
C ALA A 72 -2.31 -2.63 15.24
N ILE A 73 -2.83 -3.07 16.39
CA ILE A 73 -2.46 -2.52 17.70
C ILE A 73 -0.96 -2.70 17.98
N GLU A 74 -0.43 -3.89 17.69
CA GLU A 74 0.99 -4.20 17.87
C GLU A 74 1.87 -3.33 16.96
N GLY A 75 1.48 -3.15 15.70
CA GLY A 75 2.20 -2.28 14.75
C GLY A 75 2.26 -0.82 15.19
N GLU A 76 1.12 -0.23 15.58
CA GLU A 76 1.05 1.16 16.05
C GLU A 76 1.84 1.37 17.36
N SER A 77 1.75 0.42 18.30
CA SER A 77 2.49 0.50 19.57
C SER A 77 4.00 0.52 19.32
N TYR A 78 4.49 -0.33 18.42
CA TYR A 78 5.90 -0.36 18.02
C TYR A 78 6.37 0.96 17.41
N GLU A 79 5.54 1.62 16.60
CA GLU A 79 5.88 2.94 16.00
C GLU A 79 5.95 4.07 17.03
N THR A 80 5.21 3.98 18.13
CA THR A 80 5.24 5.01 19.20
C THR A 80 6.35 4.83 20.23
N GLU A 81 6.87 3.61 20.38
CA GLU A 81 7.92 3.27 21.35
C GLU A 81 9.34 3.27 20.76
N SER A 82 9.45 3.40 19.43
CA SER A 82 10.72 3.41 18.68
C SER A 82 11.22 4.82 18.35
#